data_AF-T1GWE1-F1
#
_entry.id   AF-T1GWE1-F1
#
_cell.length_a   1.000
_cell.length_b   1.000
_cell.length_c   1.000
_cell.angle_alpha   90.00
_cell.angle_beta   90.00
_cell.angle_gamma   90.00
#
_symmetry.space_group_name_H-M   'P 1'
#
loop_
_entity.id
_entity.type
_entity.pdbx_description
1 polymer ?
#
loop_
_entity_poly.entity_id
_entity_poly.type
_entity_poly.pdbx_seq_one_letter_code
_entity_poly.pdbx_strand_id
1 'polypeptide(L)' 'MIKQTLFILSIFLFCEIVFGFTSKSLKVKFQHGGVLIGKHKITVNGRHVRAFTGIPYAKPPVGELRFKL' A
#
# COMPACT_ATOMS: atom_id res chain seq x y z
N MET A 1 -6.70 38.58 -6.97
CA MET A 1 -6.78 37.80 -5.71
C MET A 1 -7.71 36.60 -5.84
N ILE A 2 -9.00 36.78 -6.19
CA ILE A 2 -10.00 35.68 -6.34
C ILE A 2 -9.59 34.51 -7.26
N LYS A 3 -8.93 34.80 -8.40
CA LYS A 3 -8.48 33.75 -9.33
C LYS A 3 -7.40 32.82 -8.72
N GLN A 4 -6.53 33.34 -7.87
CA GLN A 4 -5.50 32.54 -7.19
C GLN A 4 -6.12 31.66 -6.11
N THR A 5 -7.11 32.17 -5.37
CA THR A 5 -7.84 31.39 -4.36
C THR A 5 -8.61 30.23 -5.00
N LEU A 6 -9.25 30.45 -6.15
CA LEU A 6 -9.94 29.39 -6.92
C LEU A 6 -8.97 28.31 -7.42
N PHE A 7 -7.78 28.70 -7.86
CA PHE A 7 -6.75 27.77 -8.32
C PHE A 7 -6.18 26.93 -7.17
N ILE A 8 -5.95 27.53 -6.01
CA ILE A 8 -5.52 26.79 -4.80
C ILE A 8 -6.61 25.81 -4.35
N LEU A 9 -7.88 26.23 -4.38
CA LEU A 9 -9.00 25.36 -4.03
C LEU A 9 -9.12 24.18 -5.00
N SER A 10 -8.91 24.39 -6.31
CA SER A 10 -8.94 23.31 -7.29
C SER A 10 -7.79 22.31 -7.09
N ILE A 11 -6.60 22.78 -6.75
CA ILE A 11 -5.46 21.92 -6.39
C ILE A 11 -5.79 21.08 -5.16
N PHE A 12 -6.40 21.67 -4.12
CA PHE A 12 -6.76 20.95 -2.91
C PHE A 12 -7.80 19.85 -3.17
N LEU A 13 -8.82 20.14 -3.98
CA LEU A 13 -9.82 19.17 -4.40
C LEU A 13 -9.23 18.07 -5.30
N PHE A 14 -8.27 18.41 -6.16
CA PHE A 14 -7.58 17.42 -6.99
C PHE A 14 -6.63 16.54 -6.16
N CYS A 15 -6.02 17.09 -5.11
CA CYS A 15 -5.09 16.39 -4.23
C CYS A 15 -5.77 15.22 -3.49
N GLU A 16 -6.97 15.44 -2.96
CA GLU A 16 -7.79 14.42 -2.28
C GLU A 16 -8.07 13.19 -3.18
N ILE A 17 -8.25 13.40 -4.49
CA ILE A 17 -8.52 12.31 -5.44
C ILE A 17 -7.26 11.47 -5.70
N VAL A 18 -6.07 12.10 -5.65
CA VAL A 18 -4.78 11.44 -5.91
C VAL A 18 -4.30 10.63 -4.70
N PHE A 19 -4.67 11.02 -3.47
CA PHE A 19 -4.33 10.26 -2.27
C PHE A 19 -5.22 9.00 -2.15
N GLY A 20 -4.67 7.84 -2.50
CA GLY A 20 -5.36 6.56 -2.37
C GLY A 20 -5.70 6.21 -0.92
N PHE A 21 -6.99 6.00 -0.62
CA PHE A 21 -7.45 5.57 0.69
C PHE A 21 -7.01 4.13 0.99
N THR A 22 -6.21 3.94 2.04
CA THR A 22 -5.91 2.61 2.59
C THR A 22 -6.65 2.44 3.92
N SER A 23 -7.38 1.33 4.09
CA SER A 23 -8.07 1.05 5.36
C SER A 23 -7.04 0.80 6.47
N LYS A 24 -7.23 1.41 7.64
CA LYS A 24 -6.39 1.15 8.83
C LYS A 24 -6.31 -0.35 9.16
N SER A 25 -7.38 -1.10 8.89
CA SER A 25 -7.46 -2.55 9.15
C SER A 25 -6.56 -3.41 8.26
N LEU A 26 -6.06 -2.87 7.14
CA LEU A 26 -5.14 -3.55 6.22
C LEU A 26 -3.68 -3.20 6.47
N LYS A 27 -3.39 -2.32 7.44
CA LYS A 27 -2.02 -1.93 7.81
C LYS A 27 -1.53 -2.84 8.93
N VAL A 28 -0.48 -3.59 8.67
CA VAL A 28 0.19 -4.48 9.64
C VAL A 28 1.59 -3.95 9.91
N LYS A 29 1.97 -3.89 11.19
CA LYS A 29 3.33 -3.52 11.62
C LYS A 29 4.08 -4.76 12.08
N PHE A 30 5.30 -4.96 11.60
CA PHE A 30 6.20 -6.01 12.05
C PHE A 30 7.01 -5.56 13.27
N GLN A 31 7.57 -6.52 14.01
CA GLN A 31 8.37 -6.26 15.21
C GLN A 31 9.61 -5.39 14.91
N HIS A 32 10.23 -5.58 13.74
CA HIS A 32 11.38 -4.81 13.28
C HIS A 32 10.99 -3.44 12.65
N GLY A 33 9.76 -2.97 12.88
CA GLY A 33 9.30 -1.65 12.42
C GLY A 33 8.82 -1.56 10.97
N GLY A 34 8.94 -2.63 10.18
CA GLY A 34 8.41 -2.67 8.81
C GLY A 34 6.89 -2.57 8.78
N VAL A 35 6.34 -2.02 7.70
CA VAL A 35 4.88 -1.88 7.52
C VAL A 35 4.43 -2.58 6.24
N LEU A 36 3.41 -3.43 6.35
CA LEU A 36 2.77 -4.08 5.22
C LEU A 36 1.34 -3.57 5.06
N ILE A 37 0.95 -3.30 3.82
CA ILE A 37 -0.42 -2.90 3.47
C ILE A 37 -1.03 -3.98 2.59
N GLY A 38 -2.09 -4.61 3.08
CA GLY A 38 -2.87 -5.62 2.37
C GLY A 38 -3.94 -5.01 1.46
N LYS A 39 -4.71 -5.89 0.81
CA LYS A 39 -5.88 -5.54 -0.01
C LYS A 39 -7.07 -6.42 0.34
N HIS A 40 -8.29 -5.90 0.18
CA HIS A 40 -9.47 -6.76 0.15
C HIS A 40 -9.55 -7.47 -1.20
N LYS A 41 -9.84 -8.77 -1.18
CA LYS A 41 -10.11 -9.58 -2.37
C LYS A 41 -11.35 -10.43 -2.15
N ILE A 42 -11.97 -10.85 -3.25
CA ILE A 42 -13.08 -11.79 -3.27
C ILE A 42 -12.57 -13.08 -3.90
N THR A 43 -12.82 -14.22 -3.27
CA THR A 43 -12.47 -15.53 -3.83
C THR A 43 -13.42 -15.90 -4.97
N VAL A 44 -13.10 -16.94 -5.75
CA VAL A 44 -13.98 -17.44 -6.81
C VAL A 44 -15.37 -17.81 -6.27
N ASN A 45 -15.44 -18.29 -5.03
CA ASN A 45 -16.70 -18.66 -4.35
C ASN A 45 -17.38 -17.46 -3.64
N GLY A 46 -16.97 -16.22 -3.91
CA GLY A 46 -17.59 -15.02 -3.36
C GLY A 46 -17.17 -14.64 -1.93
N ARG A 47 -16.18 -15.31 -1.32
CA ARG A 47 -15.75 -15.00 0.05
C ARG A 47 -14.83 -13.78 0.06
N HIS A 48 -15.13 -12.81 0.93
CA HIS A 48 -14.23 -11.69 1.20
C HIS A 48 -13.04 -12.12 2.06
N VAL A 49 -11.82 -11.77 1.63
CA VAL A 49 -10.57 -12.05 2.34
C VAL A 49 -9.67 -10.81 2.36
N ARG A 50 -8.81 -10.73 3.37
CA ARG A 50 -7.70 -9.77 3.42
C ARG A 50 -6.46 -10.47 2.86
N ALA A 51 -5.96 -10.02 1.73
CA ALA A 51 -4.83 -10.60 1.03
C ALA A 51 -3.56 -9.77 1.28
N PHE A 52 -2.53 -10.42 1.79
CA PHE A 52 -1.20 -9.86 2.01
C PHE A 52 -0.21 -10.67 1.17
N THR A 53 0.43 -10.04 0.19
CA THR A 53 1.24 -10.72 -0.84
C THR A 53 2.61 -10.09 -0.97
N GLY A 54 3.62 -10.88 -1.38
CA GLY A 54 4.98 -10.37 -1.61
C GLY A 54 5.73 -9.99 -0.33
N ILE A 55 5.42 -10.65 0.79
CA ILE A 55 6.08 -10.40 2.08
C ILE A 55 7.51 -10.98 2.01
N PRO A 56 8.55 -10.15 2.13
CA PRO A 56 9.92 -10.66 2.15
C PRO A 56 10.16 -11.42 3.46
N TYR A 57 10.52 -12.68 3.35
CA TYR A 57 10.87 -13.55 4.49
C TYR A 57 12.36 -13.86 4.56
N ALA A 58 13.12 -13.49 3.53
CA ALA A 58 14.56 -13.66 3.42
C ALA A 58 15.15 -12.54 2.55
N LYS A 59 16.48 -12.41 2.57
CA LYS A 59 17.18 -11.57 1.59
C LYS A 59 17.02 -12.18 0.19
N PRO A 60 16.87 -11.38 -0.87
CA PRO A 60 16.80 -11.90 -2.23
C PRO A 60 18.03 -12.77 -2.55
N PRO A 61 17.87 -14.00 -3.07
CA PRO A 61 18.98 -14.94 -3.33
C PRO A 61 19.71 -14.59 -4.64
N VAL A 62 20.24 -13.37 -4.72
CA VAL A 62 20.93 -12.82 -5.89
C VAL A 62 22.41 -12.57 -5.60
N GLY A 63 23.24 -12.51 -6.66
CA GLY A 63 24.69 -12.31 -6.53
C GLY A 63 25.34 -13.41 -5.68
N GLU A 64 26.15 -13.00 -4.69
CA GLU A 64 26.81 -13.89 -3.74
C GLU A 64 25.86 -14.71 -2.85
N LEU A 65 24.57 -14.37 -2.81
CA LEU A 65 23.56 -15.16 -2.08
C LEU A 65 22.97 -16.26 -2.95
N ARG A 66 23.24 -16.27 -4.26
CA ARG A 66 22.77 -17.33 -5.14
C ARG A 66 23.47 -18.64 -4.79
N PHE A 67 22.68 -19.71 -4.68
CA PHE A 67 23.16 -21.05 -4.33
C PHE A 67 23.77 -21.20 -2.92
N LYS A 68 23.59 -20.22 -2.01
CA LYS A 68 23.93 -20.40 -0.59
C LYS A 68 22.78 -21.14 0.11
N LEU A 69 23.13 -22.27 0.73
CA LEU A 69 22.24 -23.09 1.58
C LEU A 69 22.15 -22.51 2.99
#